data_AF-A0AAD1XK09-F1
#
_entry.id   AF-A0AAD1XK09-F1
#
_cell.length_a   1.000
_cell.length_b   1.000
_cell.length_c   1.000
_cell.angle_alpha   90.00
_cell.angle_beta   90.00
_cell.angle_gamma   90.00
#
_symmetry.space_group_name_H-M   'P 1'
#
loop_
_entity.id
_entity.type
_entity.pdbx_description
1 polymer ?
#
loop_
_entity_poly.entity_id
_entity_poly.type
_entity_poly.pdbx_seq_one_letter_code
_entity_poly.pdbx_strand_id
1 'polypeptide(L)'
;MSLYGVGLDINVARINNEFKMALKSKGGIGIKSLGVLFRRFDDNGNRKLDISEFEEALAECGLFPKYTDLQALMKFYDIDGDGNIGYEEFLRGLRDELSERRQKIVDKAFALMDQDGSGQITVEDVKHLYDPSFHKDFKEGTKTKEEVIEEFLDSFDGARGNNDGVISRQEWNDYYTDLSTSLPTDEYFVKMMESVWGIMEDEDSEANQDYVREIVKLIRERLLSMSNDSSDEYVLRKIFDYFDTNKSGNITIDELAGMTAKLKISVERRYLYGIMKRIDQDNNGAIEFNEFLNFIIMDPYK
;
A
#
# COMPACT_ATOMS: atom_id res chain seq x y z
N MET A 1 -24.79 -20.31 1.54
CA MET A 1 -24.42 -20.22 2.96
C MET A 1 -23.16 -19.38 3.03
N SER A 2 -23.19 -18.09 3.34
CA SER A 2 -23.14 -17.56 4.71
C SER A 2 -23.77 -16.17 4.77
N LEU A 3 -25.05 -16.08 5.14
CA LEU A 3 -25.70 -14.82 5.52
C LEU A 3 -25.48 -14.52 7.02
N TYR A 4 -25.02 -15.50 7.80
CA TYR A 4 -24.85 -15.40 9.25
C TYR A 4 -23.53 -14.76 9.67
N GLY A 5 -22.45 -14.88 8.89
CA GLY A 5 -21.16 -14.23 9.21
C GLY A 5 -21.20 -12.71 9.04
N VAL A 6 -21.75 -12.26 7.91
CA VAL A 6 -21.82 -10.83 7.56
C VAL A 6 -22.60 -10.01 8.60
N GLY A 7 -23.69 -10.55 9.15
CA GLY A 7 -24.49 -9.85 10.17
C GLY A 7 -23.78 -9.73 11.52
N LEU A 8 -22.88 -10.67 11.84
CA LEU A 8 -22.08 -10.66 13.06
C LEU A 8 -20.95 -9.63 12.96
N ASP A 9 -20.26 -9.57 11.81
CA ASP A 9 -19.19 -8.60 11.56
C ASP A 9 -19.70 -7.14 11.58
N ILE A 10 -20.88 -6.89 11.00
CA ILE A 10 -21.53 -5.57 11.04
C ILE A 10 -21.84 -5.14 12.49
N ASN A 11 -22.30 -6.06 13.34
CA ASN A 11 -22.61 -5.75 14.74
C ASN A 11 -21.34 -5.48 15.55
N VAL A 12 -20.27 -6.26 15.34
CA VAL A 12 -18.97 -6.05 15.98
C VAL A 12 -18.43 -4.66 15.65
N ALA A 13 -18.41 -4.29 14.36
CA ALA A 13 -17.96 -2.97 13.92
C ALA A 13 -18.79 -1.84 14.54
N ARG A 14 -20.12 -1.99 14.57
CA ARG A 14 -21.02 -0.99 15.20
C ARG A 14 -20.73 -0.82 16.70
N ILE A 15 -20.66 -1.92 17.45
CA ILE A 15 -20.46 -1.87 18.90
C ILE A 15 -19.08 -1.31 19.23
N ASN A 16 -18.04 -1.70 18.48
CA ASN A 16 -16.70 -1.17 18.65
C ASN A 16 -16.66 0.35 18.40
N ASN A 17 -17.35 0.84 17.37
CA ASN A 17 -17.46 2.29 17.11
C ASN A 17 -18.22 3.04 18.22
N GLU A 18 -19.31 2.48 18.75
CA GLU A 18 -20.01 3.04 19.91
C GLU A 18 -19.09 3.09 21.15
N PHE A 19 -18.30 2.04 21.37
CA PHE A 19 -17.33 1.98 22.46
C PHE A 19 -16.24 3.06 22.31
N LYS A 20 -15.66 3.19 21.12
CA LYS A 20 -14.72 4.29 20.79
C LYS A 20 -15.35 5.65 21.10
N MET A 21 -16.57 5.92 20.64
CA MET A 21 -17.26 7.19 20.88
C MET A 21 -17.50 7.46 22.37
N ALA A 22 -17.90 6.44 23.13
CA ALA A 22 -18.08 6.54 24.57
C ALA A 22 -16.77 6.91 25.28
N LEU A 23 -15.66 6.23 24.94
CA LEU A 23 -14.33 6.56 25.48
C LEU A 23 -13.88 7.98 25.09
N LYS A 24 -14.16 8.43 23.86
CA LYS A 24 -13.89 9.80 23.39
C LYS A 24 -14.59 10.85 24.24
N SER A 25 -15.89 10.66 24.50
CA SER A 25 -16.71 11.58 25.29
C SER A 25 -16.28 11.72 26.76
N LYS A 26 -15.63 10.70 27.32
CA LYS A 26 -15.22 10.63 28.73
C LYS A 26 -13.85 11.26 29.04
N GLY A 27 -13.25 12.01 28.11
CA GLY A 27 -12.14 12.91 28.44
C GLY A 27 -10.76 12.58 27.85
N GLY A 28 -10.69 11.95 26.68
CA GLY A 28 -9.56 12.18 25.77
C GLY A 28 -9.02 10.96 25.05
N ILE A 29 -8.75 11.13 23.75
CA ILE A 29 -7.95 10.24 22.92
C ILE A 29 -6.50 10.68 23.04
N GLY A 30 -5.76 10.05 23.94
CA GLY A 30 -4.31 10.05 23.91
C GLY A 30 -3.86 8.66 24.33
N ILE A 31 -2.77 8.15 23.76
CA ILE A 31 -2.20 6.85 24.15
C ILE A 31 -2.08 6.71 25.69
N LYS A 32 -1.80 7.83 26.38
CA LYS A 32 -1.72 7.89 27.84
C LYS A 32 -3.07 7.72 28.55
N SER A 33 -4.18 8.24 28.01
CA SER A 33 -5.52 8.06 28.61
C SER A 33 -6.05 6.65 28.37
N LEU A 34 -5.77 6.04 27.21
CA LEU A 34 -6.12 4.64 26.93
C LEU A 34 -5.39 3.68 27.88
N GLY A 35 -4.13 3.93 28.22
CA GLY A 35 -3.42 3.17 29.24
C GLY A 35 -4.01 3.28 30.64
N VAL A 36 -4.61 4.42 31.00
CA VAL A 36 -5.32 4.59 32.28
C VAL A 36 -6.65 3.83 32.26
N LEU A 37 -7.38 3.88 31.13
CA LEU A 37 -8.63 3.15 30.96
C LEU A 37 -8.42 1.64 31.03
N PHE A 38 -7.43 1.11 30.31
CA PHE A 38 -7.12 -0.32 30.33
C PHE A 38 -6.84 -0.83 31.74
N ARG A 39 -5.99 -0.13 32.50
CA ARG A 39 -5.71 -0.48 33.91
C ARG A 39 -6.93 -0.35 34.84
N ARG A 40 -7.95 0.41 34.45
CA ARG A 40 -9.18 0.50 35.23
C ARG A 40 -10.08 -0.71 35.01
N PHE A 41 -10.01 -1.31 33.82
CA PHE A 41 -10.79 -2.49 33.46
C PHE A 41 -10.10 -3.81 33.85
N ASP A 42 -8.77 -3.81 33.94
CA ASP A 42 -7.95 -4.94 34.40
C ASP A 42 -8.05 -5.09 35.93
N ASP A 43 -9.15 -5.68 36.38
CA ASP A 43 -9.51 -5.83 37.79
C ASP A 43 -8.58 -6.78 38.54
N ASN A 44 -8.17 -7.86 37.88
CA ASN A 44 -7.27 -8.85 38.48
C ASN A 44 -5.78 -8.46 38.36
N GLY A 45 -5.44 -7.42 37.58
CA GLY A 45 -4.10 -6.88 37.43
C GLY A 45 -3.15 -7.75 36.59
N ASN A 46 -3.68 -8.68 35.79
CA ASN A 46 -2.90 -9.60 34.96
C ASN A 46 -2.41 -8.95 33.65
N ARG A 47 -2.77 -7.68 33.39
CA ARG A 47 -2.47 -6.89 32.20
C ARG A 47 -3.13 -7.38 30.92
N LYS A 48 -4.22 -8.12 31.06
CA LYS A 48 -5.12 -8.59 30.00
C LYS A 48 -6.55 -8.34 30.48
N LEU A 49 -7.49 -8.32 29.55
CA LEU A 49 -8.91 -8.27 29.88
C LEU A 49 -9.53 -9.60 29.48
N ASP A 50 -10.05 -10.34 30.45
CA ASP A 50 -10.89 -11.49 30.14
C ASP A 50 -12.28 -11.03 29.64
N ILE A 51 -13.13 -11.99 29.26
CA ILE A 51 -14.46 -11.69 28.73
C ILE A 51 -15.35 -10.93 29.72
N SER A 52 -15.19 -11.16 31.02
CA SER A 52 -15.97 -10.49 32.07
C SER A 52 -15.46 -9.08 32.30
N GLU A 53 -14.15 -8.89 32.40
CA GLU A 53 -13.52 -7.57 32.50
C GLU A 53 -13.84 -6.68 31.29
N PHE A 54 -13.87 -7.27 30.08
CA PHE A 54 -14.24 -6.53 28.88
C PHE A 54 -15.75 -6.24 28.78
N GLU A 55 -16.62 -7.14 29.26
CA GLU A 55 -18.05 -6.89 29.38
C GLU A 55 -18.34 -5.72 30.34
N GLU A 56 -17.64 -5.67 31.47
CA GLU A 56 -17.73 -4.57 32.43
C GLU A 56 -17.24 -3.25 31.85
N ALA A 57 -16.14 -3.28 31.07
CA ALA A 57 -15.64 -2.11 30.35
C ALA A 57 -16.69 -1.52 29.37
N LEU A 58 -17.40 -2.40 28.66
CA LEU A 58 -18.50 -2.02 27.76
C LEU A 58 -19.70 -1.48 28.55
N ALA A 59 -20.06 -2.12 29.67
CA ALA A 59 -21.15 -1.70 30.55
C ALA A 59 -20.89 -0.33 31.18
N GLU A 60 -19.66 -0.02 31.60
CA GLU A 60 -19.27 1.31 32.05
C GLU A 60 -19.52 2.36 30.97
N CYS A 61 -19.36 1.99 29.69
CA CYS A 61 -19.61 2.83 28.53
C CYS A 61 -21.09 2.85 28.11
N GLY A 62 -21.97 2.17 28.84
CA GLY A 62 -23.41 2.10 28.58
C GLY A 62 -23.78 1.11 27.47
N LEU A 63 -22.88 0.19 27.12
CA LEU A 63 -23.07 -0.81 26.07
C LEU A 63 -23.33 -2.18 26.70
N PHE A 64 -24.39 -2.84 26.23
CA PHE A 64 -24.83 -4.14 26.74
C PHE A 64 -25.05 -5.10 25.55
N PRO A 65 -23.97 -5.54 24.88
CA PRO A 65 -24.08 -6.47 23.77
C PRO A 65 -24.63 -7.83 24.22
N LYS A 66 -25.22 -8.59 23.29
CA LYS A 66 -25.57 -9.99 23.58
C LYS A 66 -24.28 -10.80 23.71
N TYR A 67 -24.35 -11.91 24.45
CA TYR A 67 -23.20 -12.79 24.63
C TYR A 67 -22.55 -13.24 23.30
N THR A 68 -23.33 -13.45 22.24
CA THR A 68 -22.80 -13.77 20.90
C THR A 68 -21.99 -12.63 20.28
N ASP A 69 -22.43 -11.38 20.47
CA ASP A 69 -21.74 -10.20 19.96
C ASP A 69 -20.50 -9.90 20.81
N LEU A 70 -20.58 -10.12 22.13
CA LEU A 70 -19.44 -10.03 23.06
C LEU A 70 -18.34 -11.05 22.71
N GLN A 71 -18.71 -12.30 22.46
CA GLN A 71 -17.75 -13.32 22.01
C GLN A 71 -17.10 -12.95 20.68
N ALA A 72 -17.86 -12.35 19.76
CA ALA A 72 -17.32 -11.91 18.49
C ALA A 72 -16.40 -10.68 18.64
N LEU A 73 -16.73 -9.76 19.55
CA LEU A 73 -15.83 -8.67 19.92
C LEU A 73 -14.54 -9.20 20.57
N MET A 74 -14.62 -10.18 21.48
CA MET A 74 -13.42 -10.82 22.05
C MET A 74 -12.52 -11.35 20.95
N LYS A 75 -13.07 -12.16 20.02
CA LYS A 75 -12.32 -12.65 18.86
C LYS A 75 -11.80 -11.57 17.93
N PHE A 76 -12.51 -10.45 17.84
CA PHE A 76 -12.06 -9.31 17.03
C PHE A 76 -10.84 -8.64 17.66
N TYR A 77 -10.76 -8.57 19.00
CA TYR A 77 -9.64 -7.97 19.71
C TYR A 77 -8.45 -8.94 19.92
N ASP A 78 -8.71 -10.16 20.35
CA ASP A 78 -7.77 -11.26 20.66
C ASP A 78 -7.14 -11.83 19.38
N ILE A 79 -5.91 -11.39 19.10
CA ILE A 79 -5.14 -11.77 17.90
C ILE A 79 -4.30 -12.99 18.16
N ASP A 80 -3.66 -13.06 19.34
CA ASP A 80 -2.81 -14.19 19.69
C ASP A 80 -3.64 -15.45 20.04
N GLY A 81 -4.95 -15.31 20.20
CA GLY A 81 -5.90 -16.39 20.42
C GLY A 81 -5.83 -16.96 21.82
N ASP A 82 -5.27 -16.22 22.79
CA ASP A 82 -5.10 -16.68 24.16
C ASP A 82 -6.39 -16.60 25.00
N GLY A 83 -7.45 -16.04 24.44
CA GLY A 83 -8.77 -15.88 25.05
C GLY A 83 -8.95 -14.60 25.86
N ASN A 84 -7.95 -13.71 25.87
CA ASN A 84 -7.97 -12.43 26.58
C ASN A 84 -7.56 -11.29 25.63
N ILE A 85 -7.79 -10.06 26.07
CA ILE A 85 -7.40 -8.86 25.33
C ILE A 85 -6.21 -8.22 26.04
N GLY A 86 -5.01 -8.36 25.49
CA GLY A 86 -3.82 -7.66 25.93
C GLY A 86 -3.89 -6.14 25.67
N TYR A 87 -2.99 -5.40 26.30
CA TYR A 87 -2.97 -3.94 26.16
C TYR A 87 -2.77 -3.47 24.71
N GLU A 88 -1.92 -4.14 23.94
CA GLU A 88 -1.70 -3.80 22.53
C GLU A 88 -2.92 -4.10 21.66
N GLU A 89 -3.58 -5.23 21.89
CA GLU A 89 -4.82 -5.64 21.22
C GLU A 89 -5.96 -4.67 21.51
N PHE A 90 -6.07 -4.22 22.77
CA PHE A 90 -7.03 -3.20 23.18
C PHE A 90 -6.80 -1.88 22.44
N LEU A 91 -5.54 -1.42 22.35
CA LEU A 91 -5.21 -0.23 21.58
C LEU A 91 -5.50 -0.39 20.09
N ARG A 92 -5.24 -1.58 19.52
CA ARG A 92 -5.52 -1.90 18.11
C ARG A 92 -7.01 -1.80 17.82
N GLY A 93 -7.85 -2.50 18.57
CA GLY A 93 -9.30 -2.49 18.32
C GLY A 93 -9.93 -1.10 18.50
N LEU A 94 -9.32 -0.24 19.34
CA LEU A 94 -9.76 1.14 19.55
C LEU A 94 -9.19 2.17 18.56
N ARG A 95 -8.23 1.78 17.71
CA ARG A 95 -7.62 2.70 16.74
C ARG A 95 -8.68 3.20 15.76
N ASP A 96 -8.57 4.47 15.37
CA ASP A 96 -9.38 5.00 14.27
C ASP A 96 -8.90 4.38 12.97
N GLU A 97 -9.84 3.91 12.15
CA GLU A 97 -9.53 3.45 10.80
C GLU A 97 -8.97 4.62 9.98
N LEU A 98 -8.21 4.30 8.93
CA LEU A 98 -7.77 5.29 7.96
C LEU A 98 -9.00 6.04 7.42
N SER A 99 -8.90 7.36 7.26
CA SER A 99 -9.93 8.11 6.56
C SER A 99 -10.11 7.54 5.14
N GLU A 100 -11.29 7.67 4.54
CA GLU A 100 -11.52 7.18 3.16
C GLU A 100 -10.47 7.70 2.17
N ARG A 101 -10.00 8.95 2.36
CA ARG A 101 -8.96 9.56 1.55
C ARG A 101 -7.62 8.83 1.70
N ARG A 102 -7.20 8.56 2.95
CA ARG A 102 -5.97 7.82 3.24
C ARG A 102 -6.07 6.36 2.79
N GLN A 103 -7.21 5.71 3.00
CA GLN A 103 -7.42 4.32 2.60
C GLN A 103 -7.28 4.17 1.08
N LYS A 104 -7.85 5.08 0.28
CA LYS A 104 -7.72 5.04 -1.19
C LYS A 104 -6.27 5.09 -1.67
N ILE A 105 -5.42 5.93 -1.07
CA ILE A 105 -4.02 6.02 -1.49
C ILE A 105 -3.21 4.81 -1.02
N VAL A 106 -3.54 4.24 0.16
CA VAL A 106 -2.97 2.99 0.67
C VAL A 106 -3.36 1.79 -0.21
N ASP A 107 -4.60 1.73 -0.67
CA ASP A 107 -5.10 0.70 -1.58
C ASP A 107 -4.43 0.80 -2.96
N LYS A 108 -4.24 2.02 -3.47
CA LYS A 108 -3.48 2.26 -4.72
C LYS A 108 -2.04 1.77 -4.60
N ALA A 109 -1.39 2.09 -3.49
CA ALA A 109 -0.03 1.63 -3.23
C ALA A 109 0.06 0.10 -3.08
N PHE A 110 -0.93 -0.54 -2.45
CA PHE A 110 -0.99 -2.01 -2.38
C PHE A 110 -1.11 -2.63 -3.77
N ALA A 111 -2.05 -2.14 -4.59
CA ALA A 111 -2.27 -2.64 -5.94
C ALA A 111 -1.09 -2.40 -6.90
N LEU A 112 -0.27 -1.39 -6.62
CA LEU A 112 1.01 -1.18 -7.32
C LEU A 112 2.02 -2.29 -6.98
N MET A 113 1.98 -2.80 -5.75
CA MET A 113 2.97 -3.73 -5.21
C MET A 113 2.54 -5.19 -5.36
N ASP A 114 1.24 -5.49 -5.41
CA ASP A 114 0.65 -6.82 -5.63
C ASP A 114 0.56 -7.13 -7.12
N GLN A 115 1.71 -7.42 -7.73
CA GLN A 115 1.87 -7.55 -9.18
C GLN A 115 1.15 -8.77 -9.76
N ASP A 116 1.17 -9.88 -9.03
CA ASP A 116 0.47 -11.10 -9.44
C ASP A 116 -1.04 -11.09 -9.10
N GLY A 117 -1.50 -10.08 -8.35
CA GLY A 117 -2.88 -9.92 -7.92
C GLY A 117 -3.35 -10.99 -6.93
N SER A 118 -2.41 -11.64 -6.24
CA SER A 118 -2.69 -12.67 -5.23
C SER A 118 -3.37 -12.11 -3.98
N GLY A 119 -3.30 -10.79 -3.78
CA GLY A 119 -3.75 -10.14 -2.55
C GLY A 119 -2.73 -10.21 -1.42
N GLN A 120 -1.49 -10.60 -1.73
CA GLN A 120 -0.34 -10.64 -0.83
C GLN A 120 0.87 -10.07 -1.57
N ILE A 121 1.69 -9.26 -0.89
CA ILE A 121 2.93 -8.75 -1.47
C ILE A 121 4.06 -9.67 -1.05
N THR A 122 4.75 -10.22 -2.03
CA THR A 122 5.88 -11.15 -1.84
C THR A 122 7.18 -10.53 -2.34
N VAL A 123 8.33 -11.10 -1.98
CA VAL A 123 9.65 -10.71 -2.54
C VAL A 123 9.62 -10.67 -4.07
N GLU A 124 8.90 -11.61 -4.69
CA GLU A 124 8.79 -11.72 -6.14
C GLU A 124 8.08 -10.52 -6.78
N ASP A 125 7.12 -9.92 -6.11
CA ASP A 125 6.42 -8.74 -6.62
C ASP A 125 7.30 -7.49 -6.53
N VAL A 126 8.16 -7.41 -5.51
CA VAL A 126 8.93 -6.18 -5.23
C VAL A 126 10.34 -6.18 -5.81
N LYS A 127 10.89 -7.35 -6.15
CA LYS A 127 12.29 -7.47 -6.63
C LYS A 127 12.60 -6.65 -7.87
N HIS A 128 11.61 -6.39 -8.72
CA HIS A 128 11.80 -5.62 -9.96
C HIS A 128 11.57 -4.11 -9.76
N LEU A 129 10.81 -3.74 -8.73
CA LEU A 129 10.45 -2.36 -8.41
C LEU A 129 11.45 -1.70 -7.46
N TYR A 130 12.10 -2.47 -6.60
CA TYR A 130 13.05 -1.97 -5.61
C TYR A 130 14.49 -1.94 -6.16
N ASP A 131 15.07 -0.74 -6.25
CA ASP A 131 16.48 -0.53 -6.53
C ASP A 131 17.29 -0.44 -5.22
N PRO A 132 18.03 -1.49 -4.83
CA PRO A 132 18.84 -1.49 -3.61
C PRO A 132 20.09 -0.61 -3.73
N SER A 133 20.36 0.01 -4.90
CA SER A 133 21.55 0.81 -5.16
C SER A 133 21.71 2.02 -4.22
N PHE A 134 20.66 2.41 -3.49
CA PHE A 134 20.73 3.45 -2.46
C PHE A 134 20.90 2.90 -1.04
N HIS A 135 20.66 1.61 -0.82
CA HIS A 135 20.78 0.94 0.48
C HIS A 135 22.26 0.82 0.89
N LYS A 136 22.57 1.25 2.13
CA LYS A 136 23.94 1.31 2.63
C LYS A 136 24.62 -0.06 2.59
N ASP A 137 23.93 -1.10 3.07
CA ASP A 137 24.49 -2.45 3.19
C ASP A 137 24.63 -3.15 1.83
N PHE A 138 23.82 -2.76 0.83
CA PHE A 138 23.99 -3.23 -0.54
C PHE A 138 25.23 -2.59 -1.19
N LYS A 139 25.45 -1.28 -0.97
CA LYS A 139 26.66 -0.58 -1.45
C LYS A 139 27.95 -1.12 -0.86
N GLU A 140 27.89 -1.52 0.40
CA GLU A 140 29.04 -2.08 1.13
C GLU A 140 29.27 -3.57 0.78
N GLY A 141 28.38 -4.18 -0.01
CA GLY A 141 28.46 -5.59 -0.42
C GLY A 141 28.24 -6.57 0.73
N THR A 142 27.65 -6.12 1.83
CA THR A 142 27.39 -6.93 3.03
C THR A 142 26.06 -7.64 2.97
N LYS A 143 25.11 -7.14 2.16
CA LYS A 143 23.83 -7.78 1.87
C LYS A 143 23.58 -7.87 0.38
N THR A 144 22.95 -8.96 -0.06
CA THR A 144 22.42 -9.16 -1.41
C THR A 144 21.18 -8.28 -1.65
N LYS A 145 20.72 -8.21 -2.91
CA LYS A 145 19.53 -7.43 -3.26
C LYS A 145 18.29 -8.02 -2.56
N GLU A 146 18.21 -9.33 -2.55
CA GLU A 146 17.14 -10.12 -1.95
C GLU A 146 17.08 -9.89 -0.43
N GLU A 147 18.21 -9.96 0.27
CA GLU A 147 18.27 -9.71 1.73
C GLU A 147 17.87 -8.27 2.11
N VAL A 148 18.12 -7.29 1.24
CA VAL A 148 17.68 -5.90 1.46
C VAL A 148 16.18 -5.74 1.22
N ILE A 149 15.63 -6.46 0.24
CA ILE A 149 14.19 -6.47 -0.02
C ILE A 149 13.45 -7.18 1.11
N GLU A 150 13.98 -8.31 1.60
CA GLU A 150 13.44 -9.00 2.78
C GLU A 150 13.40 -8.07 3.99
N GLU A 151 14.50 -7.36 4.31
CA GLU A 151 14.52 -6.40 5.42
C GLU A 151 13.54 -5.21 5.20
N PHE A 152 13.35 -4.80 3.95
CA PHE A 152 12.35 -3.80 3.60
C PHE A 152 10.93 -4.34 3.82
N LEU A 153 10.64 -5.58 3.43
CA LEU A 153 9.34 -6.23 3.65
C LEU A 153 9.07 -6.48 5.13
N ASP A 154 10.07 -6.95 5.88
CA ASP A 154 10.03 -7.10 7.34
C ASP A 154 9.68 -5.76 8.04
N SER A 155 10.05 -4.63 7.44
CA SER A 155 9.69 -3.32 7.98
C SER A 155 8.18 -3.02 7.92
N PHE A 156 7.45 -3.62 6.97
CA PHE A 156 5.99 -3.50 6.86
C PHE A 156 5.26 -4.51 7.74
N ASP A 157 5.81 -5.71 7.92
CA ASP A 157 5.39 -6.62 8.99
C ASP A 157 5.52 -5.91 10.35
N GLY A 158 6.56 -5.09 10.51
CA GLY A 158 6.78 -4.31 11.71
C GLY A 158 6.95 -5.22 12.93
N ALA A 159 6.66 -4.71 14.13
CA ALA A 159 6.74 -5.54 15.34
C ALA A 159 5.60 -6.59 15.46
N ARG A 160 4.70 -6.68 14.47
CA ARG A 160 3.35 -7.26 14.59
C ARG A 160 2.96 -8.21 13.46
N GLY A 161 3.76 -8.30 12.40
CA GLY A 161 3.60 -9.30 11.37
C GLY A 161 3.90 -10.69 11.91
N ASN A 162 3.40 -11.70 11.22
CA ASN A 162 3.68 -13.08 11.56
C ASN A 162 5.11 -13.52 11.13
N ASN A 163 5.87 -12.63 10.47
CA ASN A 163 7.19 -12.86 9.89
C ASN A 163 7.19 -14.10 8.96
N ASP A 164 6.12 -14.29 8.20
CA ASP A 164 6.00 -15.39 7.25
C ASP A 164 6.68 -15.07 5.89
N GLY A 165 7.21 -13.85 5.74
CA GLY A 165 7.90 -13.37 4.55
C GLY A 165 6.96 -12.89 3.44
N VAL A 166 5.66 -12.75 3.72
CA VAL A 166 4.67 -12.13 2.83
C VAL A 166 3.89 -11.05 3.57
N ILE A 167 3.53 -9.97 2.87
CA ILE A 167 2.72 -8.91 3.47
C ILE A 167 1.27 -9.11 3.03
N SER A 168 0.41 -9.48 3.96
CA SER A 168 -1.03 -9.53 3.71
C SER A 168 -1.65 -8.14 3.60
N ARG A 169 -2.84 -8.04 3.00
CA ARG A 169 -3.62 -6.80 2.98
C ARG A 169 -3.90 -6.24 4.38
N GLN A 170 -4.01 -7.11 5.38
CA GLN A 170 -4.24 -6.69 6.77
C GLN A 170 -2.98 -6.06 7.37
N GLU A 171 -1.81 -6.71 7.23
CA GLU A 171 -0.53 -6.18 7.71
C GLU A 171 -0.20 -4.83 7.07
N TRP A 172 -0.41 -4.72 5.75
CA TRP A 172 -0.25 -3.46 5.02
C TRP A 172 -1.11 -2.33 5.60
N ASN A 173 -2.40 -2.59 5.84
CA ASN A 173 -3.30 -1.61 6.42
C ASN A 173 -2.91 -1.27 7.85
N ASP A 174 -2.54 -2.26 8.66
CA ASP A 174 -2.15 -2.04 10.06
C ASP A 174 -0.90 -1.17 10.16
N TYR A 175 0.12 -1.42 9.32
CA TYR A 175 1.31 -0.58 9.19
C TYR A 175 0.96 0.88 8.88
N TYR A 176 0.14 1.11 7.84
CA TYR A 176 -0.23 2.47 7.46
C TYR A 176 -1.18 3.16 8.43
N THR A 177 -1.98 2.39 9.17
CA THR A 177 -2.82 2.92 10.25
C THR A 177 -1.93 3.33 11.43
N ASP A 178 -0.90 2.53 11.76
CA ASP A 178 0.14 2.86 12.73
C ASP A 178 0.87 4.15 12.35
N LEU A 179 1.39 4.21 11.12
CA LEU A 179 2.09 5.38 10.59
C LEU A 179 1.18 6.61 10.59
N SER A 180 -0.09 6.45 10.23
CA SER A 180 -1.13 7.49 10.25
C SER A 180 -1.25 8.19 11.61
N THR A 181 -1.05 7.47 12.71
CA THR A 181 -1.18 8.04 14.07
C THR A 181 -0.15 9.13 14.35
N SER A 182 1.01 9.06 13.68
CA SER A 182 2.07 10.05 13.77
C SER A 182 1.88 11.25 12.83
N LEU A 183 0.93 11.14 11.88
CA LEU A 183 0.73 12.10 10.80
C LEU A 183 -0.56 12.91 10.98
N PRO A 184 -0.47 14.23 11.25
CA PRO A 184 -1.60 15.01 11.75
C PRO A 184 -2.66 15.35 10.70
N THR A 185 -2.35 15.30 9.40
CA THR A 185 -3.28 15.69 8.33
C THR A 185 -3.28 14.71 7.18
N ASP A 186 -4.44 14.51 6.56
CA ASP A 186 -4.58 13.66 5.36
C ASP A 186 -3.69 14.18 4.23
N GLU A 187 -3.54 15.50 4.10
CA GLU A 187 -2.68 16.09 3.09
C GLU A 187 -1.22 15.66 3.23
N TYR A 188 -0.68 15.69 4.46
CA TYR A 188 0.70 15.25 4.68
C TYR A 188 0.85 13.75 4.43
N PHE A 189 -0.12 12.95 4.86
CA PHE A 189 -0.14 11.51 4.62
C PHE A 189 -0.14 11.20 3.13
N VAL A 190 -1.04 11.82 2.36
CA VAL A 190 -1.14 11.63 0.90
C VAL A 190 0.16 12.06 0.23
N LYS A 191 0.71 13.24 0.54
CA LYS A 191 1.97 13.70 -0.06
C LYS A 191 3.15 12.78 0.24
N MET A 192 3.19 12.22 1.45
CA MET A 192 4.17 11.20 1.81
C MET A 192 4.00 9.95 0.94
N MET A 193 2.77 9.43 0.81
CA MET A 193 2.47 8.26 -0.01
C MET A 193 2.79 8.48 -1.50
N GLU A 194 2.41 9.63 -2.06
CA GLU A 194 2.74 10.01 -3.45
C GLU A 194 4.25 10.06 -3.68
N SER A 195 5.01 10.58 -2.70
CA SER A 195 6.46 10.67 -2.81
C SER A 195 7.16 9.32 -2.67
N VAL A 196 6.67 8.44 -1.78
CA VAL A 196 7.28 7.13 -1.53
C VAL A 196 7.00 6.18 -2.69
N TRP A 197 5.76 6.16 -3.18
CA TRP A 197 5.31 5.18 -4.15
C TRP A 197 5.22 5.71 -5.59
N GLY A 198 5.40 7.03 -5.80
CA GLY A 198 5.28 7.63 -7.14
C GLY A 198 3.85 7.60 -7.70
N ILE A 199 2.85 7.34 -6.87
CA ILE A 199 1.43 7.33 -7.23
C ILE A 199 0.82 8.73 -7.10
N MET A 200 -0.36 8.94 -7.71
CA MET A 200 -1.11 10.19 -7.61
C MET A 200 -2.53 9.95 -7.10
N GLU A 201 -2.98 10.78 -6.16
CA GLU A 201 -4.36 10.72 -5.67
C GLU A 201 -5.36 10.89 -6.82
N ASP A 202 -5.09 11.86 -7.68
CA ASP A 202 -5.92 12.31 -8.80
C ASP A 202 -5.52 11.68 -10.15
N GLU A 203 -4.77 10.57 -10.16
CA GLU A 203 -4.37 9.87 -11.40
C GLU A 203 -5.57 9.55 -12.32
N ASP A 204 -6.70 9.19 -11.71
CA ASP A 204 -7.94 8.84 -12.42
C ASP A 204 -8.76 10.07 -12.84
N SER A 205 -8.31 11.29 -12.53
CA SER A 205 -8.97 12.50 -13.01
C SER A 205 -8.85 12.60 -14.53
N GLU A 206 -9.93 13.01 -15.18
CA GLU A 206 -10.00 13.14 -16.64
C GLU A 206 -8.85 14.01 -17.18
N ALA A 207 -8.52 15.11 -16.49
CA ALA A 207 -7.42 15.99 -16.85
C ALA A 207 -6.04 15.31 -16.82
N ASN A 208 -5.75 14.49 -15.80
CA ASN A 208 -4.47 13.78 -15.72
C ASN A 208 -4.40 12.66 -16.75
N GLN A 209 -5.51 11.93 -16.96
CA GLN A 209 -5.58 10.89 -18.00
C GLN A 209 -5.37 11.46 -19.40
N ASP A 210 -5.94 12.63 -19.69
CA ASP A 210 -5.75 13.32 -20.97
C ASP A 210 -4.32 13.82 -21.12
N TYR A 211 -3.73 14.40 -20.07
CA TYR A 211 -2.32 14.80 -20.09
C TYR A 211 -1.39 13.62 -20.35
N VAL A 212 -1.56 12.51 -19.61
CA VAL A 212 -0.77 11.27 -19.81
C VAL A 212 -0.95 10.76 -21.24
N ARG A 213 -2.17 10.75 -21.78
CA ARG A 213 -2.46 10.32 -23.15
C ARG A 213 -1.71 11.17 -24.19
N GLU A 214 -1.72 12.48 -24.04
CA GLU A 214 -1.00 13.39 -24.94
C GLU A 214 0.51 13.18 -24.86
N ILE A 215 1.07 12.98 -23.66
CA ILE A 215 2.50 12.67 -23.51
C ILE A 215 2.85 11.33 -24.16
N VAL A 216 2.06 10.28 -23.94
CA VAL A 216 2.26 8.96 -24.56
C VAL A 216 2.25 9.08 -26.08
N LYS A 217 1.31 9.85 -26.64
CA LYS A 217 1.25 10.14 -28.08
C LYS A 217 2.51 10.85 -28.58
N LEU A 218 2.98 11.88 -27.87
CA LEU A 218 4.21 12.59 -28.22
C LEU A 218 5.45 11.69 -28.16
N ILE A 219 5.56 10.81 -27.16
CA ILE A 219 6.64 9.83 -27.07
C ILE A 219 6.65 8.97 -28.33
N ARG A 220 5.50 8.40 -28.71
CA ARG A 220 5.36 7.58 -29.91
C ARG A 220 5.78 8.33 -31.18
N GLU A 221 5.27 9.54 -31.38
CA GLU A 221 5.60 10.37 -32.55
C GLU A 221 7.10 10.64 -32.66
N ARG A 222 7.77 10.90 -31.52
CA ARG A 222 9.21 11.12 -31.49
C ARG A 222 10.00 9.85 -31.76
N LEU A 223 9.58 8.70 -31.23
CA LEU A 223 10.21 7.41 -31.49
C LEU A 223 10.07 7.00 -32.97
N LEU A 224 8.89 7.22 -33.57
CA LEU A 224 8.66 7.00 -35.01
C LEU A 224 9.56 7.90 -35.86
N SER A 225 9.67 9.19 -35.52
CA SER A 225 10.58 10.11 -36.21
C SER A 225 12.05 9.66 -36.10
N MET A 226 12.48 9.11 -34.96
CA MET A 226 13.83 8.54 -34.81
C MET A 226 14.05 7.27 -35.65
N SER A 227 13.00 6.50 -35.89
CA SER A 227 13.02 5.33 -36.77
C SER A 227 12.96 5.67 -38.26
N ASN A 228 12.90 6.96 -38.63
CA ASN A 228 12.55 7.43 -39.98
C ASN A 228 11.22 6.83 -40.48
N ASP A 229 10.22 6.76 -39.60
CA ASP A 229 8.92 6.13 -39.84
C ASP A 229 8.99 4.65 -40.25
N SER A 230 10.12 4.00 -39.95
CA SER A 230 10.32 2.57 -40.20
C SER A 230 9.67 1.75 -39.09
N SER A 231 8.84 0.79 -39.49
CA SER A 231 8.32 -0.26 -38.59
C SER A 231 9.22 -1.51 -38.57
N ASP A 232 10.43 -1.43 -39.13
CA ASP A 232 11.40 -2.53 -39.12
C ASP A 232 11.88 -2.80 -37.69
N GLU A 233 11.66 -4.03 -37.23
CA GLU A 233 12.04 -4.51 -35.91
C GLU A 233 13.53 -4.28 -35.59
N TYR A 234 14.43 -4.39 -36.58
CA TYR A 234 15.86 -4.13 -36.37
C TYR A 234 16.15 -2.66 -36.03
N VAL A 235 15.42 -1.74 -36.64
CA VAL A 235 15.54 -0.29 -36.34
C VAL A 235 14.97 -0.01 -34.96
N LEU A 236 13.81 -0.57 -34.65
CA LEU A 236 13.16 -0.40 -33.34
C LEU A 236 14.00 -0.99 -32.21
N ARG A 237 14.66 -2.14 -32.43
CA ARG A 237 15.61 -2.73 -31.48
C ARG A 237 16.77 -1.78 -31.17
N LYS A 238 17.35 -1.14 -32.18
CA LYS A 238 18.43 -0.16 -31.95
C LYS A 238 17.98 1.05 -31.14
N ILE A 239 16.74 1.49 -31.33
CA ILE A 239 16.18 2.60 -30.55
C ILE A 239 15.91 2.14 -29.10
N PHE A 240 15.37 0.94 -28.93
CA PHE A 240 15.18 0.33 -27.61
C PHE A 240 16.51 0.23 -26.85
N ASP A 241 17.53 -0.37 -27.46
CA ASP A 241 18.87 -0.54 -26.87
C ASP A 241 19.57 0.80 -26.56
N TYR A 242 19.15 1.90 -27.19
CA TYR A 242 19.66 3.24 -26.90
C TYR A 242 19.07 3.83 -25.60
N PHE A 243 17.89 3.36 -25.20
CA PHE A 243 17.21 3.77 -23.97
C PHE A 243 17.39 2.77 -22.83
N ASP A 244 17.51 1.47 -23.13
CA ASP A 244 17.96 0.42 -22.20
C ASP A 244 19.47 0.58 -21.93
N THR A 245 19.79 1.49 -21.01
CA THR A 245 21.17 1.92 -20.75
C THR A 245 22.00 0.87 -20.05
N ASN A 246 21.36 0.05 -19.20
CA ASN A 246 22.01 -1.02 -18.46
C ASN A 246 22.00 -2.36 -19.23
N LYS A 247 21.36 -2.41 -20.42
CA LYS A 247 21.22 -3.59 -21.26
C LYS A 247 20.52 -4.74 -20.54
N SER A 248 19.58 -4.40 -19.68
CA SER A 248 18.78 -5.38 -18.94
C SER A 248 17.80 -6.12 -19.85
N GLY A 249 17.53 -5.59 -21.03
CA GLY A 249 16.50 -6.08 -21.95
C GLY A 249 15.14 -5.44 -21.73
N ASN A 250 14.99 -4.63 -20.68
CA ASN A 250 13.75 -3.96 -20.26
C ASN A 250 14.02 -2.47 -20.00
N ILE A 251 13.01 -1.62 -20.16
CA ILE A 251 13.11 -0.18 -19.84
C ILE A 251 12.41 0.08 -18.51
N THR A 252 13.19 0.45 -17.51
CA THR A 252 12.70 0.82 -16.18
C THR A 252 12.09 2.23 -16.14
N ILE A 253 11.41 2.60 -15.04
CA ILE A 253 10.81 3.93 -14.90
C ILE A 253 11.84 5.07 -14.95
N ASP A 254 13.04 4.84 -14.42
CA ASP A 254 14.13 5.81 -14.49
C ASP A 254 14.71 5.91 -15.92
N GLU A 255 14.74 4.81 -16.66
CA GLU A 255 15.12 4.83 -18.08
C GLU A 255 14.04 5.49 -18.95
N LEU A 256 12.76 5.32 -18.62
CA LEU A 256 11.66 6.06 -19.21
C LEU A 256 11.77 7.57 -18.92
N ALA A 257 12.17 7.96 -17.70
CA ALA A 257 12.48 9.35 -17.36
C ALA A 257 13.62 9.89 -18.26
N GLY A 258 14.69 9.11 -18.41
CA GLY A 258 15.80 9.43 -19.31
C GLY A 258 15.37 9.50 -20.78
N MET A 259 14.46 8.63 -21.22
CA MET A 259 13.90 8.61 -22.55
C MET A 259 13.13 9.90 -22.83
N THR A 260 12.18 10.29 -21.99
CA THR A 260 11.39 11.51 -22.18
C THR A 260 12.28 12.75 -22.24
N ALA A 261 13.31 12.82 -21.39
CA ALA A 261 14.32 13.89 -21.44
C ALA A 261 15.12 13.90 -22.76
N LYS A 262 15.60 12.74 -23.23
CA LYS A 262 16.32 12.59 -24.52
C LYS A 262 15.43 12.94 -25.72
N LEU A 263 14.13 12.62 -25.65
CA LEU A 263 13.12 12.98 -26.65
C LEU A 263 12.68 14.46 -26.56
N LYS A 264 13.22 15.23 -25.60
CA LYS A 264 12.91 16.64 -25.32
C LYS A 264 11.43 16.86 -24.96
N ILE A 265 10.83 15.88 -24.28
CA ILE A 265 9.48 15.96 -23.74
C ILE A 265 9.62 16.25 -22.25
N SER A 266 9.08 17.40 -21.81
CA SER A 266 9.11 17.78 -20.40
C SER A 266 7.99 17.07 -19.65
N VAL A 267 8.36 16.13 -18.77
CA VAL A 267 7.42 15.34 -17.96
C VAL A 267 7.87 15.42 -16.51
N GLU A 268 6.94 15.74 -15.60
CA GLU A 268 7.22 15.64 -14.17
C GLU A 268 7.23 14.17 -13.73
N ARG A 269 8.12 13.82 -12.78
CA ARG A 269 8.30 12.42 -12.32
C ARG A 269 6.99 11.75 -11.92
N ARG A 270 6.05 12.50 -11.31
CA ARG A 270 4.72 12.01 -10.89
C ARG A 270 3.86 11.44 -12.03
N TYR A 271 4.08 11.85 -13.28
CA TYR A 271 3.33 11.34 -14.44
C TYR A 271 3.98 10.12 -15.10
N LEU A 272 5.23 9.79 -14.75
CA LEU A 272 5.96 8.70 -15.39
C LEU A 272 5.31 7.35 -15.15
N TYR A 273 4.75 7.12 -13.96
CA TYR A 273 4.06 5.88 -13.66
C TYR A 273 2.80 5.70 -14.53
N GLY A 274 1.97 6.73 -14.65
CA GLY A 274 0.79 6.70 -15.53
C GLY A 274 1.15 6.49 -17.00
N ILE A 275 2.31 7.00 -17.45
CA ILE A 275 2.85 6.74 -18.79
C ILE A 275 3.32 5.29 -18.91
N MET A 276 4.05 4.79 -17.91
CA MET A 276 4.54 3.40 -17.87
C MET A 276 3.39 2.42 -18.01
N LYS A 277 2.36 2.56 -17.17
CA LYS A 277 1.14 1.74 -17.16
C LYS A 277 0.36 1.73 -18.48
N ARG A 278 0.60 2.70 -19.37
CA ARG A 278 -0.03 2.75 -20.70
C ARG A 278 0.75 1.97 -21.76
N ILE A 279 2.02 1.68 -21.50
CA ILE A 279 2.93 1.00 -22.42
C ILE A 279 3.15 -0.44 -21.95
N ASP A 280 3.40 -0.61 -20.66
CA ASP A 280 3.51 -1.88 -19.92
C ASP A 280 2.13 -2.56 -19.90
N GLN A 281 2.01 -3.67 -20.64
CA GLN A 281 0.75 -4.40 -20.87
C GLN A 281 0.53 -5.49 -19.84
N ASP A 282 1.60 -6.13 -19.37
CA ASP A 282 1.54 -7.17 -18.36
C ASP A 282 1.66 -6.62 -16.92
N ASN A 283 1.93 -5.32 -16.78
CA ASN A 283 2.14 -4.55 -15.55
C ASN A 283 3.40 -4.95 -14.78
N ASN A 284 4.35 -5.70 -15.35
CA ASN A 284 5.51 -6.21 -14.64
C ASN A 284 6.46 -5.12 -14.07
N GLY A 285 6.19 -3.85 -14.36
CA GLY A 285 6.91 -2.69 -13.86
C GLY A 285 8.05 -2.22 -14.76
N ALA A 286 8.22 -2.85 -15.93
CA ALA A 286 9.22 -2.50 -16.91
C ALA A 286 8.73 -2.73 -18.35
N ILE A 287 9.10 -1.85 -19.28
CA ILE A 287 8.69 -2.03 -20.68
C ILE A 287 9.63 -3.04 -21.34
N GLU A 288 9.10 -4.20 -21.68
CA GLU A 288 9.81 -5.18 -22.49
C GLU A 288 9.85 -4.76 -23.97
N PHE A 289 10.79 -5.30 -24.74
CA PHE A 289 10.89 -4.97 -26.16
C PHE A 289 9.60 -5.26 -26.95
N ASN A 290 8.89 -6.35 -26.61
CA ASN A 290 7.65 -6.71 -27.30
C ASN A 290 6.56 -5.66 -27.04
N GLU A 291 6.49 -5.14 -25.82
CA GLU A 291 5.55 -4.08 -25.43
C GLU A 291 5.92 -2.76 -26.11
N PHE A 292 7.20 -2.42 -26.13
CA PHE A 292 7.72 -1.27 -26.87
C PHE A 292 7.38 -1.34 -28.36
N LEU A 293 7.56 -2.51 -28.97
CA LEU A 293 7.24 -2.76 -30.38
C LEU A 293 5.73 -2.64 -30.63
N ASN A 294 4.91 -3.27 -29.80
CA ASN A 294 3.45 -3.15 -29.86
C ASN A 294 3.01 -1.70 -29.71
N PHE A 295 3.61 -0.95 -28.77
CA PHE A 295 3.32 0.46 -28.54
C PHE A 295 3.63 1.34 -29.75
N ILE A 296 4.64 1.01 -30.56
CA ILE A 296 4.97 1.77 -31.78
C ILE A 296 4.12 1.34 -32.97
N ILE A 297 3.82 0.04 -33.11
CA ILE A 297 3.14 -0.52 -34.29
C ILE A 297 1.62 -0.45 -34.17
N MET A 298 1.06 -0.91 -33.06
CA MET A 298 -0.39 -0.88 -32.82
C MET A 298 -0.76 0.51 -32.35
N ASP A 299 -1.51 1.28 -33.13
CA ASP A 299 -2.06 2.58 -32.71
C ASP A 299 -3.22 2.34 -31.73
N PRO A 300 -3.05 2.52 -30.40
CA PRO A 300 -4.14 2.29 -29.47
C PRO A 300 -5.16 3.45 -29.49
N TYR A 301 -4.95 4.47 -30.33
CA TYR A 301 -5.77 5.68 -30.44
C TYR A 301 -6.44 5.85 -31.82
N LYS A 302 -6.42 4.81 -32.67
CA LYS A 302 -7.19 4.73 -33.92
C LYS A 302 -8.34 3.75 -33.84
#